data_AF-A0A969PKH4-F1
#
_entry.id   AF-A0A969PKH4-F1
#
_cell.length_a   1.000
_cell.length_b   1.000
_cell.length_c   1.000
_cell.angle_alpha   90.00
_cell.angle_beta   90.00
_cell.angle_gamma   90.00
#
_symmetry.space_group_name_H-M   'P 1'
#
loop_
_entity.id
_entity.type
_entity.pdbx_description
1 polymer ?
#
loop_
_entity_poly.entity_id
_entity_poly.type
_entity_poly.pdbx_seq_one_letter_code
_entity_poly.pdbx_strand_id
1 'polypeptide(L)' 'MQVAQLIRQEVEKLKIPHQASDVGDYVTMSLGIATKIPTQELSAKELIEAADRALYQAKEQGRNCAVAHLG' A
#
# COMPACT_ATOMS: atom_id res chain seq x y z
N MET A 1 2.50 -0.70 -10.22
CA MET A 1 3.46 -1.16 -9.20
C MET A 1 4.70 -0.27 -9.05
N GLN A 2 5.33 0.19 -10.13
CA GLN A 2 6.58 0.97 -10.08
C GLN A 2 6.55 2.16 -9.11
N VAL A 3 5.53 3.03 -9.20
CA VAL A 3 5.41 4.21 -8.32
C VAL A 3 5.28 3.83 -6.85
N ALA A 4 4.51 2.79 -6.53
CA ALA A 4 4.35 2.32 -5.15
C ALA A 4 5.66 1.78 -4.58
N GLN A 5 6.41 1.01 -5.38
CA GLN A 5 7.73 0.52 -4.96
C GLN A 5 8.73 1.65 -4.74
N LEU A 6 8.72 2.66 -5.62
CA LEU A 6 9.56 3.84 -5.48
C LEU A 6 9.24 4.56 -4.16
N ILE A 7 7.97 4.88 -3.90
CA ILE A 7 7.55 5.55 -2.65
C ILE A 7 8.00 4.74 -1.42
N ARG A 8 7.75 3.42 -1.42
CA ARG A 8 8.14 2.54 -0.30
C ARG A 8 9.64 2.58 -0.05
N GLN A 9 10.44 2.43 -1.11
CA GLN A 9 11.90 2.41 -1.02
C GLN A 9 12.45 3.76 -0.58
N GLU A 10 11.93 4.88 -1.10
CA GLU A 10 12.38 6.21 -0.71
C GLU A 10 12.08 6.49 0.77
N VAL A 11 10.91 6.09 1.29
CA VAL A 11 10.62 6.23 2.73
C VAL A 11 11.53 5.34 3.58
N GLU A 12 11.77 4.10 3.18
CA GLU A 12 12.68 3.18 3.88
C GLU A 12 14.13 3.70 3.93
N LYS A 13 14.58 4.40 2.89
CA LYS A 13 15.91 5.04 2.82
C LYS A 13 16.08 6.20 3.78
N LEU A 14 15.00 6.85 4.21
CA LEU A 14 15.09 7.97 5.17
C LEU A 14 15.57 7.51 6.55
N LYS A 15 15.49 6.20 6.86
CA LYS A 15 15.94 5.61 8.13
C LYS A 15 15.45 6.37 9.36
N ILE A 16 14.19 6.82 9.31
CA ILE A 16 13.52 7.49 10.43
C ILE A 16 13.33 6.47 11.55
N PRO A 17 13.95 6.65 12.73
CA PRO A 17 13.84 5.70 13.82
C PRO A 17 12.39 5.52 14.28
N HIS A 18 11.99 4.28 14.53
CA HIS A 18 10.66 3.93 15.00
C HIS A 18 10.76 3.17 16.34
N GLN A 19 11.36 3.81 17.35
CA GLN A 19 11.72 3.18 18.63
C GLN A 19 10.57 2.53 19.40
N ALA A 20 9.33 3.00 19.20
CA ALA A 20 8.13 2.45 19.84
C ALA A 20 7.44 1.37 18.99
N SER A 21 8.05 0.92 17.89
CA SER A 21 7.47 -0.09 17.02
C SER A 21 7.84 -1.49 17.46
N ASP A 22 6.84 -2.37 17.52
CA ASP A 22 7.07 -3.80 17.72
C ASP A 22 7.41 -4.54 16.39
N VAL A 23 7.41 -3.84 15.26
CA VAL A 23 7.51 -4.47 13.92
C VAL A 23 8.77 -4.06 13.12
N GLY A 24 9.61 -3.16 13.63
CA GLY A 24 10.88 -2.81 13.00
C GLY A 24 11.50 -1.50 13.48
N ASP A 25 12.81 -1.35 13.28
CA ASP A 25 13.59 -0.23 13.82
C ASP A 25 13.35 1.12 13.11
N TYR A 26 12.78 1.08 11.91
CA TYR A 26 12.58 2.25 11.05
C TYR A 26 11.16 2.34 10.52
N VAL A 27 10.71 3.55 10.25
CA VAL A 27 9.43 3.80 9.58
C VAL A 27 9.44 3.21 8.16
N THR A 28 8.40 2.46 7.83
CA THR A 28 8.17 1.88 6.49
C THR A 28 6.72 2.10 6.07
N MET A 29 6.38 1.76 4.82
CA MET A 29 5.02 1.90 4.28
C MET A 29 4.48 0.57 3.78
N SER A 30 3.20 0.30 4.09
CA SER A 30 2.38 -0.69 3.39
C SER A 30 1.45 0.04 2.43
N LEU A 31 1.30 -0.46 1.20
CA LEU A 31 0.59 0.24 0.13
C LEU A 31 -0.44 -0.67 -0.52
N GLY A 32 -1.68 -0.19 -0.61
CA GLY A 32 -2.74 -0.81 -1.40
C GLY A 32 -2.94 -0.06 -2.71
N ILE A 33 -2.98 -0.78 -3.82
CA ILE A 33 -3.16 -0.22 -5.16
C ILE A 33 -4.41 -0.84 -5.77
N ALA A 34 -5.26 -0.03 -6.37
CA ALA A 34 -6.31 -0.51 -7.25
C ALA A 34 -6.28 0.25 -8.57
N THR A 35 -6.57 -0.46 -9.65
CA THR A 35 -6.74 0.12 -10.98
C THR A 35 -7.99 -0.47 -11.61
N LYS A 36 -8.82 0.38 -12.20
CA LYS A 36 -10.06 0.00 -12.88
C LYS A 36 -10.23 0.79 -14.17
N ILE A 37 -10.73 0.15 -15.22
CA ILE A 37 -11.30 0.87 -16.37
C ILE A 37 -12.70 1.35 -15.94
N PRO A 38 -12.99 2.66 -15.98
CA PRO A 38 -14.31 3.16 -15.59
C PRO A 38 -15.42 2.60 -16.49
N THR A 39 -16.51 2.15 -15.87
CA THR A 39 -17.78 1.80 -16.54
C THR A 39 -18.92 2.60 -15.91
N GLN A 40 -20.13 2.54 -16.48
CA GLN A 40 -21.28 3.26 -15.91
C GLN A 40 -21.71 2.70 -14.54
N GLU A 41 -21.41 1.42 -14.30
CA GLU A 41 -21.75 0.70 -13.08
C GLU A 41 -20.69 0.86 -11.98
N LEU A 42 -19.48 1.30 -12.34
CA LEU A 42 -18.38 1.45 -11.40
C LEU A 42 -18.45 2.80 -10.68
N SER A 43 -18.56 2.75 -9.36
CA SER A 43 -18.43 3.91 -8.49
C SER A 43 -16.98 4.16 -8.09
N ALA A 44 -16.63 5.43 -7.85
CA ALA A 44 -15.33 5.77 -7.26
C ALA A 44 -15.12 5.12 -5.88
N LYS A 45 -16.22 4.86 -5.15
CA LYS A 45 -16.18 4.17 -3.86
C LYS A 45 -15.63 2.75 -3.99
N GLU A 46 -16.05 2.00 -5.00
CA GLU A 46 -15.56 0.64 -5.23
C GLU A 46 -14.06 0.60 -5.56
N LEU A 47 -13.55 1.62 -6.26
CA LEU A 47 -12.12 1.74 -6.53
C LEU A 47 -11.32 1.99 -5.22
N ILE A 48 -11.83 2.87 -4.35
CA ILE A 48 -11.21 3.14 -3.04
C ILE A 48 -11.27 1.89 -2.16
N GLU A 49 -12.42 1.22 -2.08
CA GLU A 49 -12.57 -0.01 -1.31
C GLU A 49 -11.64 -1.13 -1.81
N ALA A 50 -11.40 -1.21 -3.12
CA ALA A 50 -10.41 -2.14 -3.67
C ALA A 50 -8.98 -1.78 -3.24
N ALA A 51 -8.62 -0.51 -3.23
CA ALA A 51 -7.31 -0.07 -2.76
C ALA A 51 -7.14 -0.33 -1.26
N ASP A 52 -8.17 -0.10 -0.45
CA ASP A 52 -8.17 -0.39 0.99
C ASP A 52 -8.05 -1.88 1.28
N ARG A 53 -8.74 -2.74 0.52
CA ARG A 53 -8.58 -4.20 0.63
C ARG A 53 -7.14 -4.62 0.32
N ALA A 54 -6.56 -4.10 -0.75
CA ALA A 54 -5.16 -4.36 -1.08
C ALA A 54 -4.22 -3.85 0.03
N LEU A 55 -4.50 -2.69 0.64
CA LEU A 55 -3.73 -2.15 1.76
C LEU A 55 -3.81 -3.06 2.98
N TYR A 56 -5.00 -3.57 3.30
CA TYR A 56 -5.19 -4.50 4.40
C TYR A 56 -4.39 -5.79 4.17
N GLN A 57 -4.47 -6.36 2.96
CA GLN A 57 -3.68 -7.53 2.58
C GLN A 57 -2.16 -7.29 2.69
N ALA A 58 -1.67 -6.12 2.30
CA ALA A 58 -0.25 -5.76 2.48
C ALA A 58 0.15 -5.75 3.96
N LYS A 59 -0.74 -5.30 4.86
CA LYS A 59 -0.48 -5.34 6.30
C LYS A 59 -0.43 -6.76 6.85
N GLU A 60 -1.31 -7.64 6.38
CA GLU A 60 -1.35 -9.06 6.77
C GLU A 60 -0.14 -9.85 6.25
N GLN A 61 0.41 -9.48 5.08
CA GLN A 61 1.62 -10.10 4.50
C GLN A 61 2.93 -9.70 5.20
N GLY A 62 2.87 -9.16 6.42
CA GLY A 62 4.04 -8.74 7.18
C GLY A 62 4.44 -7.28 6.98
N ARG A 63 3.55 -6.44 6.41
CA ARG A 63 3.77 -4.99 6.20
C ARG A 63 4.94 -4.74 5.24
N ASN A 64 5.45 -3.50 5.20
CA ASN A 64 6.55 -3.02 4.32
C ASN A 64 6.50 -3.59 2.89
N CYS A 65 5.31 -3.67 2.30
CA CYS A 65 5.09 -4.22 0.97
C CYS A 65 3.94 -3.52 0.27
N ALA A 66 3.76 -3.83 -1.02
CA ALA A 66 2.71 -3.28 -1.85
C ALA A 66 1.90 -4.42 -2.47
N VAL A 67 0.58 -4.31 -2.42
CA VAL A 67 -0.35 -5.25 -3.05
C VAL A 67 -1.24 -4.49 -4.02
N ALA A 68 -1.53 -5.09 -5.18
CA ALA A 68 -2.40 -4.49 -6.19
C ALA A 68 -3.60 -5.39 -6.50
N HIS A 69 -4.78 -4.79 -6.57
CA HIS A 69 -5.96 -5.39 -7.19
C HIS A 69 -6.15 -4.74 -8.56
N LEU A 70 -5.94 -5.53 -9.61
CA LEU A 70 -6.09 -5.10 -10.99
C LEU A 70 -7.44 -5.62 -11.51
N GLY A 71 -8.21 -4.78 -12.20
CA GLY A 71 -9.30 -5.26 -13.04
C GLY A 71 -10.13 -4.15 -13.61
#